data_AF-A0A5J6XQ83-F1
#
_entry.id   AF-A0A5J6XQ83-F1
#
_cell.length_a   1.000
_cell.length_b   1.000
_cell.length_c   1.000
_cell.angle_alpha   90.00
_cell.angle_beta   90.00
_cell.angle_gamma   90.00
#
_symmetry.space_group_name_H-M   'P 1'
#
loop_
_entity.id
_entity.type
_entity.pdbx_description
1 polymer ?
#
loop_
_entity_poly.entity_id
_entity_poly.type
_entity_poly.pdbx_seq_one_letter_code
_entity_poly.pdbx_strand_id
1 'polypeptide(L)'
;MLQNRMNELDSGILNIVGNKVYITGFTREEMLQSFLDTGIEAWSSKGLYDIQELEFHNIKDNALIIVQKDGIEIDRHQYKLIYKNKIELTNEKGNKVSRTFVIRKSTYSKHYHLKFVVDKESDIFDGKEQVMLFQDKEALNQYLLSKYGVSFSY
;
A
#
# COMPACT_ATOMS: atom_id res chain seq x y z
N MET A 1 8.89 0.55 -15.11
CA MET A 1 9.30 -0.65 -14.35
C MET A 1 8.06 -1.28 -13.72
N LEU A 2 8.07 -2.59 -13.44
CA LEU A 2 6.90 -3.36 -12.96
C LEU A 2 6.32 -2.78 -11.67
N GLN A 3 7.18 -2.42 -10.72
CA GLN A 3 6.79 -1.78 -9.45
C GLN A 3 5.97 -0.50 -9.68
N ASN A 4 6.43 0.41 -10.56
CA ASN A 4 5.70 1.66 -10.84
C ASN A 4 4.31 1.37 -11.39
N ARG A 5 4.21 0.37 -12.30
CA ARG A 5 2.91 0.00 -12.85
C ARG A 5 1.99 -0.54 -11.77
N MET A 6 2.48 -1.41 -10.89
CA MET A 6 1.71 -1.94 -9.76
C MET A 6 1.23 -0.82 -8.82
N ASN A 7 2.10 0.15 -8.49
CA ASN A 7 1.77 1.28 -7.62
C ASN A 7 0.70 2.22 -8.23
N GLU A 8 0.54 2.22 -9.56
CA GLU A 8 -0.48 2.99 -10.27
C GLU A 8 -1.85 2.28 -10.34
N LEU A 9 -1.91 0.98 -10.08
CA LEU A 9 -3.16 0.21 -10.21
C LEU A 9 -4.15 0.56 -9.10
N ASP A 10 -5.41 0.74 -9.46
CA ASP A 10 -6.52 0.85 -8.51
C ASP A 10 -7.01 -0.54 -8.07
N SER A 11 -6.77 -1.58 -8.88
CA SER A 11 -6.80 -3.00 -8.53
C SER A 11 -6.17 -3.80 -9.68
N GLY A 12 -5.68 -5.01 -9.44
CA GLY A 12 -5.06 -5.79 -10.50
C GLY A 12 -4.71 -7.23 -10.16
N ILE A 13 -4.46 -7.99 -11.22
CA ILE A 13 -3.93 -9.35 -11.18
C ILE A 13 -2.53 -9.32 -11.79
N LEU A 14 -1.55 -9.84 -11.07
CA LEU A 14 -0.18 -10.06 -11.52
C LEU A 14 -0.01 -11.57 -11.70
N ASN A 15 -0.09 -12.04 -12.93
CA ASN A 15 0.09 -13.46 -13.25
C ASN A 15 1.51 -13.73 -13.74
N ILE A 16 2.28 -14.45 -12.93
CA ILE A 16 3.63 -14.89 -13.23
C ILE A 16 3.55 -16.15 -14.08
N VAL A 17 4.11 -16.08 -15.30
CA VAL A 17 4.17 -17.20 -16.24
C VAL A 17 5.59 -17.26 -16.80
N GLY A 18 6.33 -18.30 -16.43
CA GLY A 18 7.77 -18.39 -16.70
C GLY A 18 8.53 -17.20 -16.10
N ASN A 19 9.27 -16.47 -16.95
CA ASN A 19 10.07 -15.31 -16.54
C ASN A 19 9.36 -13.96 -16.77
N LYS A 20 8.05 -13.98 -16.99
CA LYS A 20 7.25 -12.79 -17.30
C LYS A 20 6.09 -12.63 -16.32
N VAL A 21 5.66 -11.38 -16.16
CA VAL A 21 4.49 -11.01 -15.37
C VAL A 21 3.47 -10.34 -16.29
N TYR A 22 2.30 -10.97 -16.40
CA TYR A 22 1.14 -10.43 -17.08
C TYR A 22 0.31 -9.64 -16.06
N ILE A 23 0.20 -8.34 -16.27
CA ILE A 23 -0.66 -7.48 -15.46
C ILE A 23 -2.01 -7.33 -16.16
N THR A 24 -3.08 -7.53 -15.41
CA THR A 24 -4.43 -7.09 -15.77
C THR A 24 -4.89 -6.09 -14.72
N GLY A 25 -5.12 -4.84 -15.12
CA GLY A 25 -5.53 -3.76 -14.21
C GLY A 25 -7.03 -3.49 -14.27
N PHE A 26 -7.63 -3.10 -13.15
CA PHE A 26 -9.04 -2.77 -12.99
C PHE A 26 -9.19 -1.40 -12.33
N THR A 27 -10.31 -0.72 -12.57
CA THR A 27 -10.57 0.62 -12.03
C THR A 27 -10.88 0.63 -10.52
N ARG A 28 -11.22 -0.52 -9.94
CA ARG A 28 -11.55 -0.72 -8.51
C ARG A 28 -11.68 -2.20 -8.18
N GLU A 29 -11.71 -2.51 -6.89
CA GLU A 29 -11.83 -3.87 -6.33
C GLU A 29 -13.05 -4.62 -6.89
N GLU A 30 -14.20 -3.95 -6.97
CA GLU A 30 -15.46 -4.56 -7.39
C GLU A 30 -15.42 -5.03 -8.84
N MET A 31 -14.69 -4.33 -9.71
CA MET A 31 -14.53 -4.72 -11.10
C MET A 31 -13.63 -5.94 -11.25
N LEU A 32 -12.56 -6.00 -10.45
CA LEU A 32 -11.69 -7.17 -10.37
C LEU A 32 -12.48 -8.37 -9.85
N GLN A 33 -13.25 -8.20 -8.77
CA GLN A 33 -14.05 -9.27 -8.19
C GLN A 33 -15.12 -9.78 -9.17
N SER A 34 -15.81 -8.87 -9.86
CA SER A 34 -16.77 -9.23 -10.92
C SER A 34 -16.10 -10.05 -12.03
N PHE A 35 -14.89 -9.69 -12.46
CA PHE A 35 -14.13 -10.48 -13.44
C PHE A 35 -13.82 -11.89 -12.93
N LEU A 36 -13.43 -12.05 -11.66
CA LEU A 36 -13.19 -13.38 -11.09
C LEU A 36 -14.45 -14.23 -11.01
N ASP A 37 -15.58 -13.62 -10.63
CA ASP A 37 -16.82 -14.35 -10.37
C ASP A 37 -17.56 -14.71 -11.67
N THR A 38 -17.47 -13.86 -12.69
CA THR A 38 -18.30 -13.95 -13.89
C THR A 38 -17.52 -14.11 -15.20
N GLY A 39 -16.20 -13.87 -15.17
CA GLY A 39 -15.37 -13.80 -16.38
C GLY A 39 -15.60 -12.56 -17.23
N ILE A 40 -16.45 -11.60 -16.80
CA ILE A 40 -16.73 -10.39 -17.57
C ILE A 40 -15.46 -9.56 -17.72
N GLU A 41 -15.08 -9.32 -18.97
CA GLU A 41 -13.87 -8.64 -19.39
C GLU A 41 -13.91 -7.12 -19.12
N ALA A 42 -13.87 -6.74 -17.84
CA ALA A 42 -13.97 -5.34 -17.39
C ALA A 42 -12.63 -4.74 -16.95
N TRP A 43 -11.52 -5.22 -17.52
CA TRP A 43 -10.20 -4.66 -17.26
C TRP A 43 -10.03 -3.28 -17.90
N SER A 44 -9.31 -2.42 -17.20
CA SER A 44 -8.93 -1.08 -17.66
C SER A 44 -7.60 -1.06 -18.41
N SER A 45 -6.75 -2.07 -18.19
CA SER A 45 -5.42 -2.13 -18.81
C SER A 45 -4.82 -3.53 -18.77
N LYS A 46 -3.89 -3.79 -19.68
CA LYS A 46 -3.05 -4.98 -19.69
C LYS A 46 -1.59 -4.60 -19.93
N GLY A 47 -0.66 -5.40 -19.42
CA GLY A 47 0.77 -5.20 -19.65
C GLY A 47 1.59 -6.47 -19.45
N LEU A 48 2.77 -6.50 -20.06
CA LEU A 48 3.73 -7.60 -19.95
C LEU A 48 5.07 -7.04 -19.51
N TYR A 49 5.62 -7.61 -18.44
CA TYR A 49 6.85 -7.13 -17.82
C TYR A 49 7.79 -8.27 -17.50
N ASP A 50 9.07 -7.97 -17.36
CA ASP A 50 10.03 -8.88 -16.75
C ASP A 50 9.73 -9.03 -15.26
N ILE A 51 10.05 -10.21 -14.71
CA ILE A 51 9.93 -10.47 -13.28
C ILE A 51 10.86 -9.55 -12.48
N GLN A 52 10.33 -9.01 -11.39
CA GLN A 52 11.05 -8.15 -10.45
C GLN A 52 10.58 -8.51 -9.04
N GLU A 53 11.43 -8.30 -8.05
CA GLU A 53 10.99 -8.30 -6.65
C GLU A 53 10.05 -7.12 -6.42
N LEU A 54 8.92 -7.36 -5.74
CA LEU A 54 7.85 -6.37 -5.59
C LEU A 54 7.60 -6.00 -4.14
N GLU A 55 7.48 -4.70 -3.92
CA GLU A 55 7.11 -4.12 -2.64
C GLU A 55 5.61 -3.82 -2.62
N PHE A 56 4.83 -4.77 -2.11
CA PHE A 56 3.36 -4.63 -2.07
C PHE A 56 2.87 -3.60 -1.06
N HIS A 57 3.70 -3.14 -0.12
CA HIS A 57 3.28 -2.14 0.86
C HIS A 57 3.08 -0.72 0.28
N ASN A 58 3.55 -0.50 -0.96
CA ASN A 58 3.45 0.77 -1.69
C ASN A 58 2.19 0.90 -2.56
N ILE A 59 1.33 -0.13 -2.63
CA ILE A 59 0.09 -0.07 -3.41
C ILE A 59 -0.87 1.00 -2.85
N LYS A 60 -1.78 1.48 -3.72
CA LYS A 60 -2.80 2.47 -3.37
C LYS A 60 -3.75 1.96 -2.29
N ASP A 61 -4.36 2.90 -1.58
CA ASP A 61 -5.40 2.61 -0.60
C ASP A 61 -6.60 1.95 -1.30
N ASN A 62 -7.15 0.91 -0.67
CA ASN A 62 -8.24 0.07 -1.18
C ASN A 62 -7.92 -0.74 -2.43
N ALA A 63 -6.74 -0.60 -3.04
CA ALA A 63 -6.38 -1.39 -4.19
C ALA A 63 -6.22 -2.86 -3.82
N LEU A 64 -6.92 -3.73 -4.56
CA LEU A 64 -6.78 -5.18 -4.45
C LEU A 64 -5.79 -5.66 -5.50
N ILE A 65 -4.68 -6.23 -5.05
CA ILE A 65 -3.66 -6.84 -5.90
C ILE A 65 -3.66 -8.35 -5.63
N ILE A 66 -3.93 -9.14 -6.66
CA ILE A 66 -3.85 -10.60 -6.61
C ILE A 66 -2.59 -11.03 -7.35
N VAL A 67 -1.78 -11.87 -6.72
CA VAL A 67 -0.60 -12.48 -7.33
C VAL A 67 -0.94 -13.91 -7.69
N GLN A 68 -0.72 -14.26 -8.95
CA GLN A 68 -0.94 -15.60 -9.48
C GLN A 68 0.36 -16.16 -10.03
N LYS A 69 0.49 -17.48 -9.97
CA LYS A 69 1.50 -18.24 -10.71
C LYS A 69 0.79 -19.26 -11.59
N ASP A 70 1.02 -19.17 -12.89
CA ASP A 70 0.39 -20.02 -13.90
C ASP A 70 -1.15 -20.05 -13.76
N GLY A 71 -1.74 -18.89 -13.45
CA GLY A 71 -3.19 -18.71 -13.25
C GLY A 71 -3.72 -19.11 -11.86
N ILE A 72 -2.88 -19.67 -10.99
CA ILE A 72 -3.26 -20.06 -9.63
C ILE A 72 -2.88 -18.94 -8.66
N GLU A 73 -3.83 -18.46 -7.86
CA GLU A 73 -3.58 -17.46 -6.82
C GLU A 73 -2.61 -17.99 -5.75
N ILE A 74 -1.55 -17.22 -5.49
CA ILE A 74 -0.53 -17.53 -4.48
C ILE A 74 -0.46 -16.48 -3.38
N ASP A 75 -0.89 -15.24 -3.65
CA ASP A 75 -0.90 -14.17 -2.65
C ASP A 75 -1.95 -13.11 -2.99
N ARG A 76 -2.34 -12.35 -1.98
CA ARG A 76 -3.36 -11.30 -2.08
C ARG A 76 -3.06 -10.15 -1.13
N HIS A 77 -3.01 -8.94 -1.69
CA HIS A 77 -2.67 -7.73 -0.96
C HIS A 77 -3.76 -6.67 -1.12
N GLN A 78 -4.18 -6.10 0.01
CA GLN A 78 -5.07 -4.95 0.05
C GLN A 78 -4.88 -4.22 1.38
N TYR A 79 -4.81 -2.88 1.32
CA TYR A 79 -4.70 -2.04 2.51
C TYR A 79 -5.86 -1.05 2.58
N LYS A 80 -6.59 -1.08 3.69
CA LYS A 80 -7.70 -0.15 3.96
C LYS A 80 -7.25 0.93 4.91
N LEU A 81 -7.57 2.18 4.60
CA LEU A 81 -7.34 3.31 5.50
C LEU A 81 -8.24 3.16 6.73
N ILE A 82 -7.66 3.18 7.94
CA ILE A 82 -8.41 3.04 9.19
C ILE A 82 -8.28 4.26 10.10
N TYR A 83 -7.24 5.07 9.92
CA TYR A 83 -7.01 6.24 10.74
C TYR A 83 -6.21 7.29 9.97
N LYS A 84 -6.53 8.57 10.20
CA LYS A 84 -5.82 9.71 9.63
C LYS A 84 -5.83 10.82 10.65
N ASN A 85 -4.66 11.33 11.01
CA ASN A 85 -4.54 12.43 11.96
C ASN A 85 -3.29 13.27 11.67
N LYS A 86 -3.12 14.37 12.40
CA LYS A 86 -1.96 15.24 12.34
C LYS A 86 -1.15 15.10 13.63
N ILE A 87 0.16 15.11 13.50
CA ILE A 87 1.09 15.28 14.62
C ILE A 87 1.87 16.57 14.45
N GLU A 88 2.07 17.30 15.54
CA GLU A 88 3.01 18.41 15.58
C GLU A 88 4.41 17.87 15.92
N LEU A 89 5.38 18.18 15.07
CA LEU A 89 6.79 17.81 15.23
C LEU A 89 7.63 19.07 15.30
N THR A 90 8.67 19.06 16.12
CA THR A 90 9.69 20.12 16.08
C THR A 90 10.78 19.68 15.11
N ASN A 91 11.09 20.53 14.13
CA ASN A 91 12.19 20.25 13.21
C ASN A 91 13.56 20.56 13.85
N GLU A 92 14.65 20.20 13.18
CA GLU A 92 16.03 20.45 13.66
C GLU A 92 16.33 21.95 13.91
N LYS A 93 15.55 22.84 13.29
CA LYS A 93 15.65 24.30 13.47
C LYS A 93 14.78 24.84 14.61
N GLY A 94 14.12 23.97 15.38
CA GLY A 94 13.26 24.36 16.51
C GLY A 94 11.85 24.83 16.12
N ASN A 95 11.48 24.81 14.84
CA ASN A 95 10.16 25.22 14.37
C ASN A 95 9.15 24.08 14.51
N LYS A 96 7.93 24.41 14.94
CA LYS A 96 6.79 23.47 14.93
C LYS A 96 6.30 23.26 13.50
N VAL A 97 6.18 22.00 13.10
CA VAL A 97 5.68 21.55 11.80
C VAL A 97 4.59 20.52 12.05
N SER A 98 3.39 20.78 11.55
CA SER A 98 2.31 19.79 11.58
C SER A 98 2.44 18.85 10.37
N ARG A 99 2.37 17.54 10.61
CA ARG A 99 2.34 16.53 9.54
C ARG A 99 1.15 15.61 9.66
N THR A 100 0.50 15.37 8.54
CA THR A 100 -0.56 14.37 8.44
C THR A 100 0.06 12.99 8.30
N PHE A 101 -0.40 12.04 9.11
CA PHE A 101 -0.10 10.63 8.94
C PHE A 101 -1.40 9.85 8.72
N VAL A 102 -1.26 8.72 8.07
CA VAL A 102 -2.31 7.74 7.85
C VAL A 102 -1.88 6.39 8.37
N ILE A 103 -2.82 5.68 8.97
CA ILE A 103 -2.66 4.27 9.31
C ILE A 103 -3.58 3.47 8.41
N ARG A 104 -3.00 2.48 7.74
CA ARG A 104 -3.71 1.53 6.90
C ARG A 104 -3.55 0.14 7.48
N LYS A 105 -4.57 -0.70 7.37
CA LYS A 105 -4.55 -2.09 7.82
C LYS A 105 -4.62 -3.01 6.62
N SER A 106 -3.81 -4.06 6.62
CA SER A 106 -3.94 -5.14 5.65
C SER A 106 -5.28 -5.85 5.83
N THR A 107 -6.02 -6.08 4.75
CA THR A 107 -7.25 -6.90 4.79
C THR A 107 -6.92 -8.38 5.04
N TYR A 108 -5.77 -8.84 4.53
CA TYR A 108 -5.42 -10.26 4.48
C TYR A 108 -4.29 -10.66 5.44
N SER A 109 -3.75 -9.71 6.23
CA SER A 109 -2.77 -9.99 7.28
C SER A 109 -3.06 -9.17 8.54
N LYS A 110 -2.30 -9.43 9.62
CA LYS A 110 -2.38 -8.66 10.87
C LYS A 110 -1.67 -7.31 10.80
N HIS A 111 -1.02 -7.03 9.68
CA HIS A 111 -0.09 -5.91 9.54
C HIS A 111 -0.77 -4.55 9.47
N TYR A 112 -0.06 -3.55 9.99
CA TYR A 112 -0.44 -2.15 9.96
C TYR A 112 0.66 -1.33 9.30
N HIS A 113 0.26 -0.38 8.47
CA HIS A 113 1.17 0.54 7.79
C HIS A 113 0.97 1.93 8.35
N LEU A 114 2.04 2.55 8.83
CA LEU A 114 2.10 3.98 9.10
C LEU A 114 2.69 4.67 7.87
N LYS A 115 1.96 5.63 7.29
CA LYS A 115 2.47 6.45 6.19
C LYS A 115 2.34 7.93 6.52
N PHE A 116 3.40 8.68 6.29
CA PHE A 116 3.35 10.14 6.36
C PHE A 116 2.93 10.71 5.01
N VAL A 117 1.97 11.64 5.01
CA VAL A 117 1.55 12.35 3.80
C VAL A 117 2.61 13.41 3.49
N VAL A 118 3.18 13.34 2.29
CA VAL A 118 4.14 14.32 1.79
C VAL A 118 3.37 15.30 0.91
N ASP A 119 3.21 16.54 1.39
CA ASP A 119 2.48 17.58 0.64
C ASP A 119 3.36 18.22 -0.45
N LYS A 120 4.70 18.18 -0.32
CA LYS A 120 5.68 18.65 -1.32
C LYS A 120 6.92 17.75 -1.35
N GLU A 121 7.51 17.52 -2.52
CA GLU A 121 8.76 16.74 -2.68
C GLU A 121 9.92 17.24 -1.81
N SER A 122 9.90 18.52 -1.40
CA SER A 122 10.88 19.12 -0.48
C SER A 122 10.71 18.72 0.99
N ASP A 123 9.64 18.01 1.37
CA ASP A 123 9.34 17.61 2.75
C ASP A 123 9.95 16.25 3.15
N ILE A 124 10.93 15.75 2.39
CA ILE A 124 11.75 14.59 2.76
C ILE A 124 12.49 14.95 4.05
N PHE A 125 11.93 14.53 5.18
CA PHE A 125 12.58 14.67 6.47
C PHE A 125 13.49 13.47 6.62
N ASP A 126 14.79 13.74 6.59
CA ASP A 126 15.80 12.89 7.20
C ASP A 126 15.97 11.49 6.58
N GLY A 127 15.70 11.37 5.27
CA GLY A 127 15.98 10.15 4.48
C GLY A 127 15.30 8.86 4.96
N LYS A 128 14.35 8.96 5.90
CA LYS A 128 13.70 7.81 6.56
C LYS A 128 12.43 7.41 5.82
N GLU A 129 12.21 6.10 5.74
CA GLU A 129 11.11 5.44 5.05
C GLU A 129 9.76 6.13 5.36
N GLN A 130 9.08 6.57 4.30
CA GLN A 130 7.78 7.24 4.38
C GLN A 130 6.65 6.29 4.78
N VAL A 131 6.90 4.98 4.69
CA VAL A 131 5.98 3.89 5.00
C VAL A 131 6.69 2.95 5.96
N MET A 132 6.08 2.68 7.11
CA MET A 132 6.60 1.75 8.11
C MET A 132 5.60 0.62 8.31
N LEU A 133 6.10 -0.62 8.30
CA LEU A 133 5.33 -1.84 8.51
C LEU A 133 5.41 -2.29 9.96
N PHE A 134 4.26 -2.58 10.56
CA PHE A 134 4.15 -3.11 11.91
C PHE A 134 3.44 -4.45 11.89
N GLN A 135 3.91 -5.38 12.73
CA GLN A 135 3.37 -6.74 12.79
C GLN A 135 1.90 -6.77 13.25
N ASP A 136 1.53 -5.84 14.13
CA ASP A 136 0.19 -5.70 14.68
C ASP A 136 -0.07 -4.27 15.20
N LYS A 137 -1.28 -4.08 15.74
CA LYS A 137 -1.73 -2.81 16.33
C LYS A 137 -0.91 -2.39 17.56
N GLU A 138 -0.48 -3.35 18.38
CA GLU A 138 0.23 -3.07 19.61
C GLU A 138 1.62 -2.53 19.30
N ALA A 139 2.35 -3.18 18.39
CA ALA A 139 3.65 -2.72 17.92
C ALA A 139 3.59 -1.29 17.33
N LEU A 140 2.54 -0.99 16.55
CA LEU A 140 2.31 0.35 16.02
C LEU A 140 2.02 1.37 17.14
N ASN A 141 1.15 1.03 18.09
CA ASN A 141 0.82 1.93 19.20
C ASN A 141 2.04 2.20 20.09
N GLN A 142 2.85 1.20 20.40
CA GLN A 142 4.10 1.37 21.15
C GLN A 142 5.07 2.31 20.43
N TYR A 143 5.18 2.19 19.10
CA TYR A 143 5.99 3.10 18.30
C TYR A 143 5.45 4.54 18.31
N LEU A 144 4.15 4.72 18.11
CA LEU A 144 3.52 6.05 18.12
C LEU A 144 3.62 6.73 19.50
N LEU A 145 3.44 5.97 20.58
CA LEU A 145 3.54 6.47 21.94
C LEU A 145 4.98 6.86 22.27
N SER A 146 5.95 5.98 22.00
CA SER A 146 7.35 6.23 22.32
C SER A 146 7.94 7.40 21.52
N LYS A 147 7.58 7.52 20.24
CA LYS A 147 8.18 8.52 19.35
C LYS A 147 7.44 9.84 19.32
N TYR A 148 6.12 9.82 19.48
CA TYR A 148 5.26 10.99 19.27
C TYR A 148 4.29 11.26 20.42
N GLY A 149 4.24 10.41 21.45
CA GLY A 149 3.32 10.58 22.58
C GLY A 149 1.84 10.39 22.20
N VAL A 150 1.55 9.73 21.07
CA VAL A 150 0.18 9.50 20.59
C VAL A 150 -0.13 8.01 20.51
N SER A 151 -1.39 7.65 20.71
CA SER A 151 -1.92 6.31 20.42
C SER A 151 -3.20 6.43 19.61
N PHE A 152 -3.61 5.34 18.97
CA PHE A 152 -4.90 5.30 18.29
C PHE A 152 -5.77 4.16 18.80
N SER A 153 -7.05 4.45 18.99
CA SER A 153 -8.11 3.51 19.32
C SER A 153 -9.13 3.49 18.17
N TYR A 154 -8.98 2.51 17.28
CA TYR A 154 -10.00 2.09 16.30
C TYR A 154 -10.51 0.71 16.70
#